data_AF-A0AAW2KTE7-F1
#
_entry.id   AF-A0AAW2KTE7-F1
#
_cell.length_a   1.000
_cell.length_b   1.000
_cell.length_c   1.000
_cell.angle_alpha   90.00
_cell.angle_beta   90.00
_cell.angle_gamma   90.00
#
_symmetry.space_group_name_H-M   'P 1'
#
loop_
_entity.id
_entity.type
_entity.pdbx_description
1 polymer ?
#
loop_
_entity_poly.entity_id
_entity_poly.type
_entity_poly.pdbx_seq_one_letter_code
_entity_poly.pdbx_strand_id
1 'polypeptide(L)'
;MEEKSDPPDAISYKIVFRGLCSGGGPIGEAVDFALEMAEKGYLPEFSSFYMLAEGLCALNMEETLVKLIDKVMMKAKFSESEVAMIMGFLKIRKFSDALAVFGRVLNSRKPKRGYW
;
A
#
# COMPACT_ATOMS: atom_id res chain seq x y z
N MET A 1 -8.26 -36.22 2.98
CA MET A 1 -7.35 -35.40 2.18
C MET A 1 -6.79 -34.36 3.14
N GLU A 2 -5.54 -34.51 3.56
CA GLU A 2 -4.85 -33.43 4.28
C GLU A 2 -4.52 -32.36 3.25
N GLU A 3 -5.25 -31.25 3.31
CA GLU A 3 -4.93 -30.05 2.55
C GLU A 3 -3.64 -29.48 3.13
N LYS A 4 -2.50 -29.71 2.47
CA LYS A 4 -1.27 -28.98 2.76
C LYS A 4 -1.46 -27.56 2.27
N SER A 5 -1.99 -26.71 3.12
CA SER A 5 -2.02 -25.27 2.88
C SER A 5 -0.61 -24.72 3.10
N ASP A 6 0.15 -24.56 2.02
CA ASP A 6 1.38 -23.77 2.07
C ASP A 6 1.02 -22.32 2.47
N PRO A 7 1.85 -21.65 3.30
CA PRO A 7 1.57 -20.29 3.72
C PRO A 7 1.49 -19.36 2.49
N PRO A 8 0.52 -18.43 2.44
CA PRO A 8 0.36 -17.54 1.29
C PRO A 8 1.63 -16.74 1.03
N ASP A 9 2.05 -16.69 -0.23
CA ASP A 9 3.24 -15.98 -0.66
C ASP A 9 2.94 -14.53 -1.06
N ALA A 10 3.99 -13.77 -1.40
CA ALA A 10 3.85 -12.37 -1.81
C ALA A 10 2.94 -12.18 -3.04
N ILE A 11 2.79 -13.19 -3.89
CA ILE A 11 1.93 -13.15 -5.08
C ILE A 11 0.47 -13.29 -4.65
N SER A 12 0.18 -14.24 -3.78
CA SER A 12 -1.15 -14.50 -3.22
C SER A 12 -1.72 -13.25 -2.55
N TYR A 13 -0.93 -12.60 -1.69
CA TYR A 13 -1.32 -11.33 -1.06
C TYR A 13 -1.62 -10.23 -2.08
N LYS A 14 -0.79 -10.07 -3.12
CA LYS A 14 -1.02 -9.05 -4.15
C LYS A 14 -2.31 -9.29 -4.91
N ILE A 15 -2.63 -10.54 -5.23
CA ILE A 15 -3.86 -10.89 -5.97
C ILE A 15 -5.09 -10.53 -5.13
N VAL A 16 -5.12 -10.95 -3.86
CA VAL A 16 -6.23 -10.65 -2.95
C VAL A 16 -6.40 -9.14 -2.76
N PHE A 17 -5.31 -8.43 -2.48
CA PHE A 17 -5.35 -6.98 -2.30
C PHE A 17 -5.86 -6.25 -3.54
N ARG A 18 -5.37 -6.64 -4.72
CA ARG A 18 -5.85 -6.07 -5.99
C ARG A 18 -7.35 -6.31 -6.18
N GLY A 19 -7.85 -7.49 -5.81
CA GLY A 19 -9.27 -7.81 -5.84
C GLY A 19 -10.08 -6.88 -4.94
N LEU A 20 -9.65 -6.70 -3.70
CA LEU A 20 -10.30 -5.82 -2.71
C LEU A 20 -10.33 -4.35 -3.15
N CYS A 21 -9.28 -3.86 -3.82
CA CYS A 21 -9.22 -2.48 -4.30
C CYS A 21 -9.93 -2.26 -5.64
N SER A 22 -10.31 -3.32 -6.35
CA SER A 22 -10.93 -3.20 -7.67
C SER A 22 -12.38 -2.73 -7.57
N GLY A 23 -12.82 -1.87 -8.50
CA GLY A 23 -14.21 -1.40 -8.55
C GLY A 23 -14.66 -0.56 -7.36
N GLY A 24 -13.72 0.02 -6.59
CA GLY A 24 -14.05 0.75 -5.36
C GLY A 24 -14.52 -0.17 -4.24
N GLY A 25 -14.01 -1.42 -4.21
CA GLY A 25 -14.40 -2.52 -3.31
C GLY A 25 -14.38 -2.20 -1.82
N PRO A 26 -14.62 -3.18 -0.94
CA PRO A 26 -14.87 -2.94 0.49
C PRO A 26 -13.67 -2.24 1.16
N ILE A 27 -13.73 -0.91 1.27
CA ILE A 27 -12.58 -0.06 1.66
C ILE A 27 -12.02 -0.47 3.03
N GLY A 28 -12.90 -0.82 3.98
CA GLY A 28 -12.49 -1.32 5.30
C GLY A 28 -11.64 -2.58 5.21
N GLU A 29 -12.13 -3.60 4.49
CA GLU A 29 -11.40 -4.86 4.29
C GLU A 29 -10.09 -4.64 3.53
N ALA A 30 -10.09 -3.76 2.53
CA ALA A 30 -8.88 -3.41 1.79
C ALA A 30 -7.82 -2.73 2.68
N VAL A 31 -8.24 -1.87 3.62
CA VAL A 31 -7.34 -1.26 4.62
C VAL A 31 -6.77 -2.33 5.54
N ASP A 32 -7.62 -3.16 6.14
CA ASP A 32 -7.18 -4.20 7.08
C ASP A 32 -6.22 -5.18 6.42
N PHE A 33 -6.51 -5.58 5.19
CA PHE A 33 -5.65 -6.47 4.43
C PHE A 33 -4.31 -5.81 4.04
N ALA A 34 -4.30 -4.52 3.70
CA ALA A 34 -3.06 -3.78 3.44
C ALA A 34 -2.16 -3.70 4.68
N LEU A 35 -2.76 -3.59 5.87
CA LEU A 35 -2.04 -3.62 7.14
C LEU A 35 -1.42 -4.99 7.40
N GLU A 36 -2.19 -6.06 7.20
CA GLU A 36 -1.69 -7.44 7.33
C GLU A 36 -0.51 -7.69 6.37
N MET A 37 -0.64 -7.26 5.10
CA MET A 37 0.43 -7.34 4.12
C MET A 37 1.71 -6.67 4.63
N ALA A 38 1.60 -5.43 5.11
CA ALA A 38 2.73 -4.66 5.62
C ALA A 38 3.37 -5.32 6.85
N GLU A 39 2.56 -5.89 7.76
CA GLU A 39 3.05 -6.64 8.93
C GLU A 39 3.85 -7.88 8.54
N LYS A 40 3.43 -8.58 7.49
CA LYS A 40 4.14 -9.74 6.92
C LYS A 40 5.30 -9.36 5.99
N GLY A 41 5.59 -8.07 5.83
CA GLY A 41 6.69 -7.56 5.00
C GLY A 41 6.36 -7.55 3.50
N TYR A 42 5.10 -7.76 3.12
CA TYR A 42 4.65 -7.65 1.74
C TYR A 42 4.20 -6.22 1.44
N LEU A 43 4.71 -5.68 0.33
CA LEU A 43 4.37 -4.33 -0.09
C LEU A 43 3.20 -4.35 -1.08
N PRO A 44 2.19 -3.48 -0.90
CA PRO A 44 1.12 -3.34 -1.87
C PRO A 44 1.66 -2.86 -3.21
N GLU A 45 1.00 -3.25 -4.30
CA GLU A 45 1.25 -2.61 -5.59
C GLU A 45 0.72 -1.18 -5.57
N PHE A 46 1.52 -0.23 -6.06
CA PHE A 46 1.12 1.17 -6.11
C PHE A 46 -0.23 1.41 -6.79
N SER A 47 -0.54 0.69 -7.87
CA SER A 47 -1.83 0.81 -8.58
C SER A 47 -3.03 0.48 -7.66
N SER A 48 -2.92 -0.60 -6.88
CA SER A 48 -3.97 -1.06 -5.97
C SER A 48 -4.07 -0.13 -4.75
N PHE A 49 -2.92 0.29 -4.22
CA PHE A 49 -2.87 1.26 -3.14
C PHE A 49 -3.47 2.61 -3.54
N TYR A 50 -3.22 3.06 -4.76
CA TYR A 50 -3.76 4.31 -5.30
C TYR A 50 -5.29 4.26 -5.38
N MET A 51 -5.88 3.17 -5.89
CA MET A 51 -7.34 2.98 -5.90
C MET A 51 -7.92 3.01 -4.48
N LEU A 52 -7.26 2.37 -3.51
CA LEU A 52 -7.68 2.44 -2.10
C LEU A 52 -7.60 3.87 -1.55
N ALA A 53 -6.52 4.59 -1.86
CA ALA A 53 -6.34 5.97 -1.43
C ALA A 53 -7.41 6.91 -2.01
N GLU A 54 -7.77 6.75 -3.29
CA GLU A 54 -8.88 7.49 -3.91
C GLU A 54 -10.20 7.19 -3.20
N GLY A 55 -10.49 5.93 -2.89
CA GLY A 55 -11.66 5.53 -2.13
C GLY A 55 -11.72 6.16 -0.73
N LEU A 56 -10.61 6.11 0.02
CA LEU A 56 -10.50 6.73 1.34
C LEU A 56 -10.70 8.26 1.28
N CYS A 57 -10.11 8.93 0.30
CA CYS A 57 -10.31 10.36 0.08
C CYS A 57 -11.77 10.69 -0.27
N ALA A 58 -12.42 9.89 -1.12
CA ALA A 58 -13.82 10.08 -1.49
C ALA A 58 -14.79 9.91 -0.29
N LEU A 59 -14.40 9.11 0.71
CA LEU A 59 -15.16 8.91 1.95
C LEU A 59 -14.77 9.88 3.09
N ASN A 60 -13.90 10.87 2.85
CA ASN A 60 -13.34 11.74 3.89
C ASN A 60 -12.67 10.96 5.04
N MET A 61 -11.98 9.87 4.69
CA MET A 61 -11.22 9.03 5.63
C MET A 61 -9.71 9.30 5.53
N GLU A 62 -9.31 10.57 5.41
CA GLU A 62 -7.91 10.91 5.18
C GLU A 62 -7.01 10.56 6.36
N GLU A 63 -7.51 10.60 7.59
CA GLU A 63 -6.75 10.15 8.76
C GLU A 63 -6.35 8.67 8.66
N THR A 64 -7.26 7.84 8.13
CA THR A 64 -7.00 6.42 7.87
C THR A 64 -5.95 6.26 6.78
N LEU A 65 -6.02 7.05 5.71
CA LEU A 65 -5.02 7.05 4.65
C LEU A 65 -3.63 7.42 5.19
N VAL A 66 -3.53 8.47 6.03
CA VAL A 66 -2.26 8.89 6.63
C VAL A 66 -1.67 7.77 7.51
N LYS A 67 -2.47 7.16 8.38
CA LYS A 67 -2.04 6.03 9.23
C LYS A 67 -1.58 4.83 8.41
N LEU A 68 -2.28 4.54 7.32
CA LEU A 68 -1.94 3.44 6.43
C LEU A 68 -0.60 3.69 5.72
N ILE A 69 -0.42 4.88 5.14
CA ILE A 69 0.84 5.28 4.49
C ILE A 69 2.00 5.20 5.49
N ASP A 70 1.83 5.72 6.70
CA ASP A 70 2.85 5.68 7.76
C ASP A 70 3.28 4.25 8.11
N LYS A 71 2.31 3.36 8.34
CA LYS A 71 2.59 1.94 8.62
C LYS A 71 3.30 1.24 7.46
N VAL A 72 2.87 1.48 6.23
CA VAL A 72 3.56 0.90 5.05
C VAL A 72 4.99 1.43 4.96
N MET A 73 5.21 2.73 5.18
CA MET A 73 6.54 3.32 5.15
C MET A 73 7.48 2.75 6.22
N MET A 74 6.98 2.60 7.45
CA MET A 74 7.72 1.99 8.56
C MET A 74 8.15 0.56 8.22
N LYS A 75 7.21 -0.27 7.76
CA LYS A 75 7.47 -1.70 7.46
C LYS A 75 8.35 -1.88 6.24
N ALA A 76 8.19 -1.03 5.24
CA ALA A 76 9.01 -1.03 4.04
C ALA A 76 10.40 -0.41 4.27
N LYS A 77 10.69 0.09 5.48
CA LYS A 77 11.96 0.73 5.86
C LYS A 77 12.29 1.95 4.99
N PHE A 78 11.34 2.87 4.85
CA PHE A 78 11.61 4.17 4.25
C PHE A 78 12.66 4.94 5.04
N SER A 79 13.50 5.71 4.35
CA SER A 79 14.43 6.62 5.00
C SER A 79 13.68 7.76 5.67
N GLU A 80 14.29 8.39 6.68
CA GLU A 80 13.69 9.53 7.36
C GLU A 80 13.36 10.69 6.39
N SER A 81 14.18 10.90 5.36
CA SER A 81 13.95 11.92 4.34
C SER A 81 12.77 11.59 3.43
N GLU A 82 12.59 10.32 3.05
CA GLU A 82 11.43 9.87 2.27
C GLU A 82 10.13 10.01 3.08
N VAL A 83 10.14 9.58 4.35
CA VAL A 83 9.00 9.72 5.27
C VAL A 83 8.64 11.19 5.47
N ALA A 84 9.62 12.04 5.77
CA ALA A 84 9.39 13.46 6.00
C ALA A 84 8.77 14.16 4.78
N MET A 85 9.24 13.83 3.57
CA MET A 85 8.71 14.40 2.33
C MET A 85 7.24 14.00 2.11
N ILE A 86 6.92 12.71 2.26
CA ILE A 86 5.57 12.19 2.05
C ILE A 86 4.61 12.75 3.12
N MET A 87 5.01 12.71 4.40
CA MET A 87 4.20 13.26 5.49
C MET A 87 4.01 14.78 5.37
N GLY A 88 5.01 15.50 4.84
CA GLY A 88 4.91 16.92 4.52
C GLY A 88 3.77 17.22 3.54
N PHE A 89 3.68 16.45 2.44
CA PHE A 89 2.58 16.57 1.47
C PHE A 89 1.22 16.20 2.07
N LEU A 90 1.16 15.14 2.90
CA LEU A 90 -0.07 14.73 3.58
C LEU A 90 -0.60 15.81 4.53
N LYS A 91 0.27 16.48 5.29
CA LYS A 91 -0.11 17.57 6.21
C LYS A 91 -0.78 18.76 5.52
N ILE A 92 -0.37 19.06 4.29
CA ILE A 92 -0.96 20.14 3.47
C ILE A 92 -2.03 19.63 2.50
N ARG A 93 -2.53 18.40 2.71
CA ARG A 93 -3.57 17.73 1.90
C ARG A 93 -3.24 17.63 0.40
N LYS A 94 -1.96 17.64 0.04
CA LYS A 94 -1.50 17.39 -1.34
C LYS A 94 -1.35 15.89 -1.58
N PHE A 95 -2.46 15.17 -1.56
CA PHE A 95 -2.49 13.71 -1.65
C PHE A 95 -1.90 13.18 -2.96
N SER A 96 -2.16 13.83 -4.10
CA SER A 96 -1.60 13.42 -5.38
C SER A 96 -0.07 13.46 -5.38
N ASP A 97 0.52 14.53 -4.83
CA ASP A 97 1.97 14.67 -4.69
C ASP A 97 2.54 13.63 -3.71
N ALA A 98 1.87 13.43 -2.57
CA ALA A 98 2.25 12.41 -1.58
C ALA A 98 2.27 11.00 -2.18
N LEU A 99 1.20 10.62 -2.90
CA LEU A 99 1.07 9.33 -3.56
C LEU A 99 2.10 9.16 -4.69
N ALA A 100 2.40 10.21 -5.45
CA ALA A 100 3.43 10.17 -6.49
C ALA A 100 4.83 9.90 -5.91
N VAL A 101 5.21 10.55 -4.80
CA VAL A 101 6.47 10.29 -4.10
C VAL A 101 6.46 8.86 -3.52
N PHE A 102 5.40 8.49 -2.82
CA PHE A 102 5.24 7.16 -2.22
C PHE A 102 5.37 6.04 -3.26
N GLY A 103 4.68 6.15 -4.40
CA GLY A 103 4.74 5.20 -5.50
C GLY A 103 6.14 5.08 -6.11
N ARG A 104 6.85 6.21 -6.28
CA ARG A 104 8.25 6.19 -6.77
C ARG A 104 9.16 5.39 -5.83
N VAL A 105 9.02 5.61 -4.52
CA VAL A 105 9.82 4.90 -3.51
C VAL A 105 9.44 3.41 -3.43
N LEU A 106 8.16 3.06 -3.53
CA LEU A 106 7.76 1.66 -3.59
C LEU A 106 8.30 0.95 -4.83
N ASN A 107 8.28 1.63 -5.98
CA ASN A 107 8.76 1.06 -7.24
C ASN A 107 10.29 0.93 -7.30
N SER A 108 11.05 1.80 -6.64
CA SER A 108 12.52 1.66 -6.57
C SER A 108 12.96 0.42 -5.79
N ARG A 109 12.09 -0.09 -4.91
CA ARG A 109 12.35 -1.29 -4.09
C ARG A 109 11.84 -2.58 -4.70
N LYS A 110 11.05 -2.52 -5.78
CA LYS A 110 10.78 -3.72 -6.57
C LYS A 110 12.09 -4.12 -7.24
N PRO A 111 12.53 -5.39 -7.17
CA PRO A 111 13.65 -5.84 -7.99
C PRO A 111 13.30 -5.52 -9.44
N LYS A 112 14.19 -4.78 -10.13
CA LYS A 112 14.08 -4.60 -11.58
C LYS A 112 13.88 -5.99 -12.17
N ARG A 113 12.78 -6.21 -12.90
CA ARG A 113 12.59 -7.44 -13.67
C ARG A 113 13.82 -7.57 -14.57
N GLY A 114 14.74 -8.44 -14.19
CA GLY A 114 15.78 -8.91 -15.08
C GLY A 114 15.05 -9.66 -16.18
N TYR A 115 14.92 -9.03 -17.33
CA TYR A 115 14.62 -9.76 -18.55
C TYR A 115 15.87 -10.59 -18.85
N TRP A 116 15.71 -11.91 -18.85
CA TRP A 116 16.63 -12.82 -19.52
C TRP A 116 16.56 -12.57 -21.03
#